data_AF-A0A528GB42-F1
#
_entry.id   AF-A0A528GB42-F1
#
_cell.length_a   1.000
_cell.length_b   1.000
_cell.length_c   1.000
_cell.angle_alpha   90.00
_cell.angle_beta   90.00
_cell.angle_gamma   90.00
#
_symmetry.space_group_name_H-M   'P 1'
#
loop_
_entity.id
_entity.type
_entity.pdbx_description
1 polymer ?
#
loop_
_entity_poly.entity_id
_entity_poly.type
_entity_poly.pdbx_seq_one_letter_code
_entity_poly.pdbx_strand_id
1 'polypeptide(L)'
;QRQRIGIARALTLEPEFIVADEPVSALDVSIQAQIINLLRDLQVRLGLTMLFISHDLAVVEYTCDTVIVLYLGRIMEVAPAAALYARPQHPYTRALLSAIPSLDPLARQGRQVLKGDIPS
;
A
#
# COMPACT_ATOMS: atom_id res chain seq x y z
N GLN A 1 19.33 1.69 -7.84
CA GLN A 1 19.57 1.36 -9.27
C GLN A 1 18.77 0.13 -9.74
N ARG A 2 18.73 -0.98 -8.98
CA ARG A 2 17.97 -2.20 -9.36
C ARG A 2 16.45 -1.99 -9.59
N GLN A 3 15.74 -1.26 -8.71
CA GLN A 3 14.31 -0.94 -8.92
C GLN A 3 14.05 -0.26 -10.27
N ARG A 4 14.84 0.77 -10.61
CA ARG A 4 14.62 1.56 -11.83
C ARG A 4 14.80 0.75 -13.10
N ILE A 5 15.72 -0.23 -13.10
CA ILE A 5 15.87 -1.19 -14.21
C ILE A 5 14.61 -2.08 -14.32
N GLY A 6 14.08 -2.54 -13.19
CA GLY A 6 12.83 -3.30 -13.15
C GLY A 6 11.64 -2.52 -13.72
N ILE A 7 11.51 -1.25 -13.35
CA ILE A 7 10.48 -0.34 -13.87
C ILE A 7 10.64 -0.13 -15.37
N ALA A 8 11.85 0.18 -15.83
CA ALA A 8 12.13 0.36 -17.25
C ALA A 8 11.76 -0.88 -18.07
N ARG A 9 12.12 -2.07 -17.57
CA ARG A 9 11.78 -3.35 -18.21
C ARG A 9 10.28 -3.58 -18.29
N ALA A 10 9.53 -3.23 -17.24
CA ALA A 10 8.07 -3.37 -17.23
C ALA A 10 7.41 -2.43 -18.26
N LEU A 11 8.00 -1.27 -18.52
CA LEU A 11 7.47 -0.25 -19.43
C LEU A 11 7.88 -0.43 -20.90
N THR A 12 8.86 -1.26 -21.21
CA THR A 12 9.39 -1.43 -22.58
C THR A 12 8.30 -1.80 -23.60
N LEU A 13 7.24 -2.48 -23.16
CA LEU A 13 6.14 -2.93 -24.02
C LEU A 13 4.93 -2.00 -24.00
N GLU A 14 5.04 -0.79 -23.45
CA GLU A 14 3.95 0.18 -23.34
C GLU A 14 2.66 -0.45 -22.78
N PRO A 15 2.72 -1.10 -21.60
CA PRO A 15 1.57 -1.83 -21.07
C PRO A 15 0.45 -0.86 -20.68
N GLU A 16 -0.79 -1.32 -20.71
CA GLU A 16 -1.92 -0.57 -20.13
C GLU A 16 -2.10 -0.86 -18.62
N PHE A 17 -1.49 -1.95 -18.13
CA PHE A 17 -1.64 -2.44 -16.76
C PHE A 17 -0.32 -2.95 -16.17
N ILE A 18 -0.05 -2.58 -14.91
CA ILE A 18 1.15 -3.01 -14.17
C ILE A 18 0.76 -3.57 -12.80
N VAL A 19 1.35 -4.71 -12.45
CA VAL A 19 1.35 -5.24 -11.08
C VAL A 19 2.67 -4.89 -10.42
N ALA A 20 2.60 -4.11 -9.33
CA ALA A 20 3.72 -3.68 -8.52
C ALA A 20 3.69 -4.45 -7.19
N ASP A 21 4.37 -5.60 -7.16
CA ASP A 21 4.49 -6.44 -5.97
C ASP A 21 5.67 -6.03 -5.11
N GLU A 22 5.38 -5.49 -3.91
CA GLU A 22 6.34 -4.95 -2.95
C GLU A 22 7.42 -4.04 -3.59
N PRO A 23 7.01 -3.03 -4.41
CA PRO A 23 7.89 -2.35 -5.35
C PRO A 23 8.96 -1.49 -4.68
N VAL A 24 8.81 -1.20 -3.38
CA VAL A 24 9.72 -0.37 -2.59
C VAL A 24 10.29 -1.08 -1.37
N SER A 25 10.04 -2.38 -1.23
CA SER A 25 10.63 -3.18 -0.16
C SER A 25 12.17 -3.13 -0.21
N ALA A 26 12.79 -3.25 0.97
CA ALA A 26 14.25 -3.22 1.15
C ALA A 26 14.95 -1.89 0.75
N LEU A 27 14.21 -0.79 0.62
CA LEU A 27 14.76 0.55 0.38
C LEU A 27 14.66 1.43 1.62
N ASP A 28 15.61 2.35 1.78
CA ASP A 28 15.53 3.44 2.76
C ASP A 28 14.33 4.35 2.47
N VAL A 29 13.72 4.92 3.52
CA VAL A 29 12.51 5.76 3.44
C VAL A 29 12.61 6.88 2.38
N SER A 30 13.77 7.55 2.28
CA SER A 30 13.99 8.61 1.29
C SER A 30 13.97 8.09 -0.16
N ILE A 31 14.45 6.87 -0.39
CA ILE A 31 14.46 6.24 -1.72
C ILE A 31 13.09 5.65 -2.05
N GLN A 32 12.37 5.12 -1.07
CA GLN A 32 10.99 4.66 -1.25
C GLN A 32 10.11 5.80 -1.81
N ALA A 33 10.16 6.98 -1.18
CA ALA A 33 9.42 8.15 -1.63
C ALA A 33 9.76 8.53 -3.08
N GLN A 34 11.05 8.48 -3.46
CA GLN A 34 11.47 8.76 -4.83
C GLN A 34 10.91 7.75 -5.85
N ILE A 35 10.90 6.46 -5.51
CA ILE A 35 10.36 5.41 -6.39
C ILE A 35 8.84 5.53 -6.50
N ILE A 36 8.15 5.78 -5.40
CA ILE A 36 6.71 5.98 -5.38
C ILE A 36 6.31 7.16 -6.26
N ASN A 37 6.97 8.31 -6.10
CA ASN A 37 6.71 9.48 -6.93
C ASN A 37 6.96 9.21 -8.40
N LEU A 38 8.06 8.50 -8.73
CA LEU A 38 8.35 8.09 -10.10
C LEU A 38 7.22 7.22 -10.68
N LEU A 39 6.74 6.21 -9.94
CA LEU A 39 5.66 5.33 -10.40
C LEU A 39 4.35 6.11 -10.62
N ARG A 40 4.03 7.04 -9.71
CA ARG A 40 2.85 7.92 -9.84
C ARG A 40 2.95 8.84 -11.05
N ASP A 41 4.10 9.44 -11.27
CA ASP A 41 4.33 10.30 -12.44
C ASP A 41 4.20 9.50 -13.74
N LEU A 42 4.72 8.27 -13.77
CA LEU A 42 4.59 7.37 -14.91
C LEU A 42 3.14 6.95 -15.14
N GLN A 43 2.40 6.62 -14.09
CA GLN A 43 0.99 6.28 -14.15
C GLN A 43 0.18 7.38 -14.82
N VAL A 44 0.34 8.64 -14.35
CA VAL A 44 -0.39 9.79 -14.89
C VAL A 44 0.01 10.08 -16.34
N ARG A 45 1.31 10.10 -16.64
CA ARG A 45 1.80 10.44 -17.98
C ARG A 45 1.43 9.42 -19.04
N LEU A 46 1.37 8.14 -18.67
CA LEU A 46 1.16 7.03 -19.61
C LEU A 46 -0.25 6.45 -19.53
N GLY A 47 -1.11 6.95 -18.63
CA GLY A 47 -2.48 6.45 -18.47
C GLY A 47 -2.54 5.02 -17.93
N LEU A 48 -1.58 4.61 -17.09
CA LEU A 48 -1.47 3.23 -16.62
C LEU A 48 -2.51 2.91 -15.56
N THR A 49 -3.06 1.71 -15.62
CA THR A 49 -3.71 1.10 -14.46
C THR A 49 -2.67 0.36 -13.63
N MET A 50 -2.64 0.59 -12.31
CA MET A 50 -1.64 -0.03 -11.43
C MET A 50 -2.31 -0.78 -10.28
N LEU A 51 -1.86 -2.02 -10.05
CA LEU A 51 -2.16 -2.79 -8.85
C LEU A 51 -0.91 -2.80 -7.96
N PHE A 52 -1.01 -2.17 -6.79
CA PHE A 52 0.05 -2.20 -5.78
C PHE A 52 -0.25 -3.27 -4.73
N ILE A 53 0.75 -4.09 -4.43
CA ILE A 53 0.73 -5.05 -3.33
C ILE A 53 1.80 -4.59 -2.34
N SER A 54 1.39 -4.28 -1.11
CA SER A 54 2.32 -3.92 -0.04
C SER A 54 1.75 -4.20 1.34
N HIS A 55 2.65 -4.53 2.26
CA HIS A 55 2.37 -4.53 3.70
C HIS A 55 2.51 -3.15 4.36
N ASP A 56 3.04 -2.14 3.66
CA ASP A 56 3.20 -0.78 4.18
C ASP A 56 1.94 0.05 3.88
N LEU A 57 1.13 0.26 4.92
CA LEU A 57 -0.10 1.02 4.82
C LEU A 57 0.13 2.52 4.59
N ALA A 58 1.28 3.10 4.96
CA ALA A 58 1.55 4.51 4.66
C ALA A 58 1.82 4.69 3.15
N VAL A 59 2.49 3.72 2.53
CA VAL A 59 2.67 3.69 1.07
C VAL A 59 1.33 3.55 0.37
N VAL A 60 0.50 2.59 0.80
CA VAL A 60 -0.82 2.34 0.20
C VAL A 60 -1.73 3.58 0.28
N GLU A 61 -1.73 4.31 1.40
CA GLU A 61 -2.53 5.53 1.57
C GLU A 61 -2.15 6.59 0.53
N TYR A 62 -0.86 6.71 0.24
CA TYR A 62 -0.35 7.72 -0.68
C TYR A 62 -0.56 7.34 -2.15
N THR A 63 -0.46 6.05 -2.50
CA THR A 63 -0.42 5.59 -3.90
C THR A 63 -1.74 5.12 -4.48
N CYS A 64 -2.65 4.60 -3.64
CA CYS A 64 -3.81 3.87 -4.12
C CYS A 64 -5.11 4.68 -4.02
N ASP A 65 -5.94 4.61 -5.05
CA ASP A 65 -7.30 5.19 -5.01
C ASP A 65 -8.29 4.27 -4.27
N THR A 66 -8.15 2.96 -4.47
CA THR A 66 -8.97 1.90 -3.85
C THR A 66 -8.07 0.87 -3.17
N VAL A 67 -8.47 0.40 -2.00
CA VAL A 67 -7.70 -0.55 -1.19
C VAL A 67 -8.53 -1.80 -0.95
N ILE A 68 -7.87 -2.96 -1.10
CA ILE A 68 -8.41 -4.28 -0.80
C ILE A 68 -7.58 -4.86 0.33
N VAL A 69 -8.22 -5.17 1.45
CA VAL A 69 -7.58 -5.81 2.61
C VAL A 69 -7.80 -7.31 2.51
N LEU A 70 -6.71 -8.07 2.44
CA LEU A 70 -6.74 -9.52 2.41
C LEU A 70 -6.30 -10.12 3.75
N TYR A 71 -6.95 -11.20 4.16
CA TYR A 71 -6.53 -12.05 5.26
C TYR A 71 -6.79 -13.51 4.90
N LEU A 72 -5.73 -14.34 4.90
CA LEU A 72 -5.79 -15.77 4.55
C LEU A 72 -6.54 -16.05 3.22
N GLY A 73 -6.18 -15.29 2.18
CA GLY A 73 -6.76 -15.45 0.85
C GLY A 73 -8.22 -14.98 0.72
N ARG A 74 -8.77 -14.34 1.74
CA ARG A 74 -10.13 -13.79 1.73
C ARG A 74 -10.10 -12.27 1.80
N ILE A 75 -11.00 -11.63 1.06
CA ILE A 75 -11.22 -10.18 1.10
C ILE A 75 -11.96 -9.85 2.39
N MET A 76 -11.32 -9.06 3.24
CA MET A 76 -11.88 -8.56 4.51
C MET A 76 -12.62 -7.23 4.31
N GLU A 77 -12.09 -6.37 3.45
CA GLU A 77 -12.64 -5.03 3.20
C GLU A 77 -12.19 -4.51 1.82
N VAL A 78 -13.08 -3.80 1.13
CA VAL A 78 -12.79 -3.06 -0.10
C VAL A 78 -13.41 -1.68 0.03
N ALA A 79 -12.61 -0.63 -0.11
CA ALA A 79 -13.10 0.74 -0.03
C ALA A 79 -12.15 1.72 -0.73
N PRO A 80 -12.61 2.92 -1.11
CA PRO A 80 -11.72 4.02 -1.46
C PRO A 80 -10.72 4.25 -0.33
N ALA A 81 -9.45 4.53 -0.65
CA ALA A 81 -8.38 4.68 0.34
C ALA A 81 -8.77 5.69 1.42
N ALA A 82 -9.23 6.88 1.03
CA ALA A 82 -9.66 7.90 1.99
C ALA A 82 -10.75 7.42 2.96
N ALA A 83 -11.70 6.60 2.49
CA ALA A 83 -12.78 6.07 3.33
C ALA A 83 -12.27 4.96 4.26
N LEU A 84 -11.41 4.08 3.76
CA LEU A 84 -10.84 2.97 4.52
C LEU A 84 -9.99 3.46 5.70
N TYR A 85 -9.19 4.50 5.49
CA TYR A 85 -8.31 5.06 6.53
C TYR A 85 -9.09 5.93 7.53
N ALA A 86 -10.11 6.67 7.07
CA ALA A 86 -10.93 7.49 7.96
C ALA A 86 -11.92 6.68 8.81
N ARG A 87 -12.53 5.64 8.23
CA ARG A 87 -13.60 4.85 8.86
C ARG A 87 -13.52 3.37 8.46
N PRO A 88 -12.48 2.64 8.90
CA PRO A 88 -12.36 1.21 8.65
C PRO A 88 -13.54 0.45 9.27
N GLN A 89 -14.18 -0.41 8.48
CA GLN A 89 -15.35 -1.17 8.90
C GLN A 89 -14.97 -2.52 9.49
N HIS A 90 -13.97 -3.21 8.92
CA HIS A 90 -13.60 -4.53 9.37
C HIS A 90 -12.65 -4.48 10.58
N PRO A 91 -12.84 -5.29 11.64
CA PRO A 91 -11.97 -5.31 12.82
C PRO A 91 -10.49 -5.57 12.49
N TYR A 92 -10.23 -6.42 11.49
CA TYR A 92 -8.88 -6.68 11.00
C TYR A 92 -8.22 -5.41 10.43
N THR A 93 -8.94 -4.67 9.58
CA THR A 93 -8.47 -3.40 9.02
C THR A 93 -8.20 -2.36 10.11
N ARG A 94 -9.07 -2.27 11.12
CA ARG A 94 -8.86 -1.40 12.29
C ARG A 94 -7.56 -1.72 13.01
N ALA A 95 -7.29 -3.00 13.25
CA ALA A 95 -6.07 -3.42 13.91
C ALA A 95 -4.81 -3.13 13.08
N LEU A 96 -4.87 -3.39 11.76
CA LEU A 96 -3.81 -3.06 10.82
C LEU A 96 -3.49 -1.55 10.86
N LEU A 97 -4.51 -0.70 10.72
CA LEU A 97 -4.34 0.75 10.76
C LEU A 97 -3.84 1.24 12.14
N SER A 98 -4.26 0.61 13.23
CA SER A 98 -3.77 0.95 14.59
C SER A 98 -2.28 0.65 14.80
N ALA A 99 -1.66 -0.11 13.91
CA ALA A 99 -0.23 -0.39 13.95
C ALA A 99 0.62 0.65 13.20
N ILE A 100 -0.01 1.55 12.42
CA ILE A 100 0.68 2.62 11.71
C ILE A 100 1.22 3.63 12.74
N PRO A 101 2.51 3.98 12.70
CA PRO A 101 3.07 4.99 13.58
C PRO A 101 2.41 6.35 13.35
N SER A 102 1.77 6.90 14.39
CA SER A 102 1.30 8.30 14.36
C SER A 102 2.48 9.26 14.55
N LEU A 103 2.57 10.29 13.72
CA LEU A 103 3.49 11.43 13.90
C LEU A 103 3.06 12.33 15.07
N ASP A 104 1.78 12.29 15.44
CA ASP A 104 1.25 13.02 16.60
C ASP A 104 1.44 12.18 17.88
N PRO A 105 2.26 12.64 18.85
CA PRO A 105 2.49 11.95 20.13
C PRO A 105 1.21 11.80 20.97
N LEU A 106 0.22 12.68 20.79
CA LEU A 106 -1.04 12.69 21.52
C LEU A 106 -2.08 11.75 20.90
N ALA A 107 -1.94 11.42 19.61
CA ALA A 107 -2.84 10.54 18.88
C ALA A 107 -2.47 9.05 18.99
N ARG A 108 -1.72 8.63 20.02
CA ARG A 108 -1.51 7.21 20.34
C ARG A 108 -2.83 6.57 20.79
N GLN A 109 -3.73 6.33 19.83
CA GLN A 109 -4.85 5.44 20.02
C GLN A 109 -4.28 4.06 20.34
N GLY A 110 -4.74 3.47 21.45
CA GLY A 110 -4.23 2.22 21.97
C GLY A 110 -4.19 1.14 20.89
N ARG A 111 -3.00 0.59 20.63
CA ARG A 111 -2.77 -0.49 19.67
C ARG A 111 -3.80 -1.60 19.91
N GLN A 112 -4.66 -1.86 18.93
CA GLN A 112 -5.62 -2.95 19.02
C GLN A 112 -4.90 -4.25 18.68
N VAL A 113 -4.54 -5.00 19.72
CA VAL A 113 -4.06 -6.37 19.54
C VAL A 113 -5.28 -7.24 19.26
N LEU A 114 -5.39 -7.75 18.02
CA LEU A 114 -6.38 -8.78 17.71
C LEU A 114 -6.11 -10.01 18.57
N LYS A 115 -7.15 -10.51 19.24
CA LYS A 115 -7.09 -11.76 19.99
C LYS A 115 -7.43 -12.92 19.06
N GLY A 116 -6.64 -13.99 19.12
CA GLY A 116 -6.84 -15.21 18.34
C GLY A 116 -5.52 -15.72 17.76
N ASP A 117 -5.42 -17.03 17.54
CA ASP A 117 -4.29 -17.63 16.86
C ASP A 117 -4.35 -17.34 15.36
N ILE A 118 -3.19 -17.24 14.71
CA ILE A 118 -3.12 -17.22 13.24
C ILE A 118 -3.62 -18.59 12.76
N PRO A 119 -4.74 -18.68 12.01
CA PRO A 119 -5.19 -19.95 11.47
C PRO A 119 -4.10 -20.55 10.59
N SER A 120 -3.74 -21.81 10.88
CA SER A 120 -2.75 -22.61 10.13
C SER A 120 -3.36 -23.25 8.89
#